data_AF-A0A2H9LIC5-F1
#
_entry.id   AF-A0A2H9LIC5-F1
#
_cell.length_a   1.000
_cell.length_b   1.000
_cell.length_c   1.000
_cell.angle_alpha   90.00
_cell.angle_beta   90.00
_cell.angle_gamma   90.00
#
_symmetry.space_group_name_H-M   'P 1'
#
loop_
_entity.id
_entity.type
_entity.pdbx_description
1 polymer ?
#
loop_
_entity_poly.entity_id
_entity_poly.type
_entity_poly.pdbx_seq_one_letter_code
_entity_poly.pdbx_strand_id
1 'polypeptide(L)'
;MLLKRTAHAFIRKTRLEYAQPVGKVRILREELPLPEKILQTLHNLCATAPDLARRSEELSQVLQIDLNEIEKTLDNYKLEGFTEGFVDNEGKKRYYLTGSGIIKVCALFT
;
A
#
# COMPACT_ATOMS: atom_id res chain seq x y z
N MET A 1 -46.37 -23.16 25.45
CA MET A 1 -45.56 -23.75 26.55
C MET A 1 -44.34 -24.39 25.93
N LEU A 2 -43.16 -24.07 26.47
CA LEU A 2 -41.82 -24.56 26.10
C LEU A 2 -41.80 -26.08 25.80
N LEU A 3 -40.95 -26.62 24.91
CA LEU A 3 -39.52 -26.78 25.19
C LEU A 3 -38.71 -27.13 23.92
N LYS A 4 -37.50 -26.57 23.90
CA LYS A 4 -36.39 -26.70 22.94
C LYS A 4 -35.85 -28.14 22.81
N ARG A 5 -35.17 -28.41 21.67
CA ARG A 5 -34.17 -29.48 21.33
C ARG A 5 -34.64 -30.14 20.02
N THR A 6 -33.95 -30.11 18.88
CA THR A 6 -32.54 -30.44 18.60
C THR A 6 -32.16 -29.92 17.20
N ALA A 7 -31.53 -28.74 17.10
CA ALA A 7 -30.99 -28.22 15.84
C ALA A 7 -29.49 -28.56 15.67
N HIS A 8 -29.09 -29.81 15.97
CA HIS A 8 -27.65 -30.17 16.05
C HIS A 8 -27.26 -31.39 15.19
N ALA A 9 -28.12 -31.83 14.26
CA ALA A 9 -27.87 -33.02 13.44
C ALA A 9 -28.04 -32.82 11.92
N PHE A 10 -28.19 -31.58 11.43
CA PHE A 10 -28.25 -31.30 9.98
C PHE A 10 -27.05 -30.51 9.43
N ILE A 11 -26.04 -30.20 10.26
CA ILE A 11 -24.82 -29.50 9.85
C ILE A 11 -23.60 -30.45 9.91
N ARG A 12 -23.76 -31.70 9.48
CA ARG A 12 -22.65 -32.69 9.46
C ARG A 12 -22.61 -33.58 8.21
N LYS A 13 -23.18 -33.15 7.07
CA LYS A 13 -23.10 -33.94 5.82
C LYS A 13 -22.68 -33.18 4.55
N THR A 14 -22.10 -31.98 4.69
CA THR A 14 -21.48 -31.25 3.56
C THR A 14 -20.11 -30.68 3.91
N ARG A 15 -19.45 -31.26 4.93
CA ARG A 15 -18.07 -30.95 5.29
C ARG A 15 -17.19 -32.15 4.95
N LEU A 16 -17.05 -32.50 3.68
CA LEU A 16 -16.00 -33.44 3.22
C LEU A 16 -15.76 -33.53 1.68
N GLU A 17 -16.40 -32.71 0.83
CA GLU A 17 -16.13 -32.74 -0.64
C GLU A 17 -15.59 -31.44 -1.25
N TYR A 18 -15.26 -30.45 -0.43
CA TYR A 18 -14.47 -29.27 -0.88
C TYR A 18 -13.30 -28.99 0.05
N ALA A 19 -12.60 -30.04 0.47
CA ALA A 19 -11.24 -29.88 0.95
C ALA A 19 -10.36 -29.57 -0.28
N GLN A 20 -10.32 -28.28 -0.64
CA GLN A 20 -9.30 -27.76 -1.54
C GLN A 20 -7.95 -28.15 -0.93
N PRO A 21 -7.01 -28.73 -1.69
CA PRO A 21 -5.66 -28.89 -1.19
C PRO A 21 -5.19 -27.50 -0.77
N VAL A 22 -4.65 -27.37 0.44
CA VAL A 22 -3.97 -26.16 0.91
C VAL A 22 -2.65 -26.08 0.13
N GLY A 23 -2.76 -25.95 -1.19
CA GLY A 23 -1.72 -25.41 -2.01
C GLY A 23 -1.42 -24.04 -1.44
N LYS A 24 -0.14 -23.76 -1.22
CA LYS A 24 0.37 -22.40 -1.00
C LYS A 24 -0.53 -21.46 -1.80
N VAL A 25 -1.30 -20.63 -1.10
CA VAL A 25 -1.80 -19.40 -1.69
C VAL A 25 -0.51 -18.64 -2.03
N ARG A 26 0.04 -18.90 -3.21
CA ARG A 26 0.99 -18.01 -3.83
C ARG A 26 0.15 -16.79 -4.09
N ILE A 27 0.16 -15.86 -3.14
CA ILE A 27 -0.17 -14.48 -3.41
C ILE A 27 0.81 -14.10 -4.52
N LEU A 28 0.38 -14.22 -5.76
CA LEU A 28 1.05 -13.70 -6.95
C LEU A 28 0.87 -12.19 -6.94
N ARG A 29 1.25 -11.53 -5.85
CA ARG A 29 1.66 -10.13 -5.90
C ARG A 29 3.12 -10.23 -6.30
N GLU A 30 3.41 -10.11 -7.59
CA GLU A 30 4.74 -9.67 -7.97
C GLU A 30 5.02 -8.46 -7.09
N GLU A 31 6.06 -8.56 -6.26
CA GLU A 31 6.40 -7.44 -5.41
C GLU A 31 6.73 -6.27 -6.34
N LEU A 32 5.94 -5.20 -6.25
CA LEU A 32 6.20 -3.98 -7.00
C LEU A 32 7.67 -3.60 -6.82
N PRO A 33 8.36 -3.14 -7.88
CA PRO A 33 9.71 -2.64 -7.70
C PRO A 33 9.72 -1.46 -6.72
N LEU A 34 10.90 -1.22 -6.14
CA LEU A 34 11.06 -0.23 -5.06
C LEU A 34 10.46 1.15 -5.40
N PRO A 35 10.69 1.71 -6.59
CA PRO A 35 10.16 3.02 -6.94
C PRO A 35 8.63 3.07 -6.91
N GLU A 36 7.97 2.05 -7.45
CA GLU A 36 6.53 1.92 -7.46
C GLU A 36 5.97 1.74 -6.04
N LYS A 37 6.66 0.98 -5.18
CA LYS A 37 6.29 0.84 -3.75
C LYS A 37 6.29 2.19 -3.01
N ILE A 38 7.21 3.09 -3.35
CA ILE A 38 7.29 4.42 -2.74
C ILE A 38 6.09 5.28 -3.17
N LEU A 39 5.78 5.33 -4.48
CA LEU A 39 4.62 6.08 -4.97
C LEU A 39 3.30 5.51 -4.42
N GLN A 40 3.20 4.18 -4.34
CA GLN A 40 2.05 3.52 -3.71
C GLN A 40 1.87 3.94 -2.26
N THR A 41 2.97 4.02 -1.51
CA THR A 41 2.93 4.43 -0.10
C THR A 41 2.47 5.87 0.06
N LEU A 42 2.97 6.79 -0.76
CA LEU A 42 2.48 8.19 -0.77
C LEU A 42 0.98 8.26 -1.05
N HIS A 43 0.50 7.51 -2.04
CA HIS A 43 -0.92 7.42 -2.37
C HIS A 43 -1.73 6.88 -1.18
N ASN A 44 -1.26 5.80 -0.54
CA ASN A 44 -1.93 5.21 0.63
C ASN A 44 -1.97 6.16 1.84
N LEU A 45 -0.99 7.05 1.97
CA LEU A 45 -0.94 8.08 3.01
C LEU A 45 -1.67 9.38 2.62
N CYS A 46 -2.37 9.38 1.49
CA CYS A 46 -3.09 10.51 0.91
C CYS A 46 -2.22 11.75 0.64
N ALA A 47 -0.92 11.56 0.42
CA ALA A 47 0.03 12.64 0.16
C ALA A 47 -0.17 13.18 -1.26
N THR A 48 -1.23 13.95 -1.46
CA THR A 48 -1.74 14.37 -2.79
C THR A 48 -1.83 15.89 -2.94
N ALA A 49 -1.38 16.62 -1.92
CA ALA A 49 -1.33 18.07 -1.89
C ALA A 49 -0.20 18.53 -0.94
N PRO A 50 0.29 19.78 -1.05
CA PRO A 50 1.39 20.29 -0.23
C PRO A 50 1.13 20.20 1.28
N ASP A 51 -0.09 20.46 1.72
CA ASP A 51 -0.54 20.38 3.11
C ASP A 51 -0.62 18.94 3.65
N LEU A 52 -0.77 17.96 2.74
CA LEU A 52 -0.78 16.53 3.04
C LEU A 52 0.58 15.85 2.80
N ALA A 53 1.62 16.62 2.48
CA ALA A 53 2.94 16.09 2.15
C ALA A 53 3.57 15.32 3.32
N ARG A 54 4.17 14.18 3.00
CA ARG A 54 4.75 13.24 3.97
C ARG A 54 6.27 13.38 4.03
N ARG A 55 6.82 13.17 5.22
CA ARG A 55 8.28 13.24 5.44
C ARG A 55 8.97 12.02 4.82
N SER A 56 10.16 12.20 4.26
CA SER A 56 10.98 11.07 3.78
C SER A 56 11.29 10.10 4.93
N GLU A 57 11.47 10.59 6.16
CA GLU A 57 11.69 9.73 7.32
C GLU A 57 10.47 8.86 7.68
N GLU A 58 9.25 9.38 7.50
CA GLU A 58 8.02 8.62 7.72
C GLU A 58 7.93 7.46 6.71
N LEU A 59 8.23 7.74 5.44
CA LEU A 59 8.27 6.72 4.39
C LEU A 59 9.35 5.66 4.65
N SER A 60 10.52 6.07 5.15
CA SER A 60 11.62 5.17 5.51
C SER A 60 11.20 4.20 6.61
N GLN A 61 10.48 4.68 7.63
CA GLN A 61 9.95 3.83 8.70
C GLN A 61 8.86 2.88 8.20
N VAL A 62 7.94 3.35 7.36
CA VAL A 62 6.83 2.53 6.84
C VAL A 62 7.35 1.43 5.93
N LEU A 63 8.31 1.74 5.06
CA LEU A 63 8.83 0.82 4.07
C LEU A 63 10.05 0.00 4.53
N GLN A 64 10.68 0.39 5.65
CA GLN A 64 11.93 -0.19 6.14
C GLN A 64 13.05 -0.11 5.07
N ILE A 65 13.14 1.03 4.38
CA ILE A 65 14.14 1.34 3.34
C ILE A 65 15.03 2.48 3.84
N ASP A 66 16.29 2.52 3.39
CA ASP A 66 17.20 3.61 3.68
C ASP A 66 16.63 4.97 3.23
N LEU A 67 16.83 5.99 4.08
CA LEU A 67 16.33 7.33 3.82
C LEU A 67 16.87 7.91 2.51
N ASN A 68 18.16 7.68 2.21
CA ASN A 68 18.78 8.23 1.01
C ASN A 68 18.23 7.57 -0.26
N GLU A 69 17.88 6.28 -0.20
CA GLU A 69 17.25 5.59 -1.33
C GLU A 69 15.85 6.14 -1.61
N ILE A 70 15.07 6.41 -0.57
CA ILE A 70 13.76 7.06 -0.70
C ILE A 70 13.90 8.44 -1.31
N GLU A 71 14.77 9.29 -0.74
CA GLU A 71 14.94 10.65 -1.23
C GLU A 71 15.45 10.69 -2.67
N LYS A 72 16.45 9.88 -3.01
CA LYS A 72 16.96 9.76 -4.38
C LYS A 72 15.86 9.36 -5.35
N THR A 73 15.00 8.42 -4.96
CA THR A 73 13.90 7.94 -5.81
C THR A 73 12.83 9.02 -5.97
N LEU A 74 12.46 9.71 -4.90
CA LEU A 74 11.48 10.80 -4.94
C LEU A 74 11.99 12.03 -5.68
N ASP A 75 13.29 12.34 -5.59
CA ASP A 75 13.93 13.41 -6.34
C ASP A 75 13.95 13.08 -7.84
N ASN A 76 14.20 11.82 -8.23
CA ASN A 76 14.05 11.39 -9.62
C ASN A 76 12.61 11.53 -10.12
N TYR A 77 11.63 11.07 -9.33
CA TYR A 77 10.22 11.23 -9.70
C TYR A 77 9.75 12.67 -9.73
N LYS A 78 10.41 13.56 -9.00
CA LYS A 78 10.19 15.00 -9.09
C LYS A 78 10.67 15.55 -10.43
N LEU A 79 11.83 15.11 -10.91
CA LEU A 79 12.30 15.45 -12.26
C LEU A 79 11.37 14.94 -13.37
N GLU A 80 10.72 13.79 -13.14
CA GLU A 80 9.71 13.23 -14.06
C GLU A 80 8.32 13.88 -13.91
N GLY A 81 8.10 14.73 -12.89
CA GLY A 81 6.84 15.41 -12.63
C GLY A 81 5.75 14.55 -11.96
N PHE A 82 6.10 13.40 -11.39
CA PHE A 82 5.17 12.54 -10.65
C PHE A 82 5.05 12.91 -9.17
N THR A 83 6.09 13.48 -8.60
CA THR A 83 6.11 13.98 -7.22
C THR A 83 6.51 15.45 -7.20
N GLU A 84 6.15 16.12 -6.12
CA GLU A 84 6.72 17.40 -5.75
C GLU A 84 7.25 17.31 -4.32
N GLY A 85 8.21 18.17 -4.00
CA GLY A 85 8.84 18.15 -2.70
C GLY A 85 9.46 19.46 -2.28
N PHE A 86 9.42 19.73 -0.98
CA PHE A 86 9.91 20.92 -0.33
C PHE A 86 10.53 20.60 1.03
N VAL A 87 11.30 21.54 1.57
CA VAL A 87 11.87 21.44 2.92
C VAL A 87 10.96 22.19 3.88
N ASP A 88 10.57 21.56 4.98
CA ASP A 88 9.76 22.21 6.01
C ASP A 88 10.61 23.05 6.97
N ASN A 89 9.93 23.72 7.91
CA ASN A 89 10.58 24.63 8.87
C ASN A 89 11.57 23.92 9.81
N GLU A 90 11.55 22.59 9.90
CA GLU A 90 12.48 21.79 10.70
C GLU A 90 13.67 21.29 9.86
N GLY A 91 13.77 21.72 8.60
CA GLY A 91 14.80 21.24 7.67
C GLY A 91 14.50 19.84 7.12
N LYS A 92 13.26 19.36 7.22
CA LYS A 92 12.88 18.00 6.81
C LYS A 92 12.28 18.00 5.41
N LYS A 93 12.71 17.07 4.55
CA LYS A 93 12.14 16.93 3.21
C LYS A 93 10.74 16.32 3.28
N ARG A 94 9.79 16.96 2.61
CA ARG A 94 8.42 16.49 2.46
C ARG A 94 8.08 16.32 0.99
N TYR A 95 7.29 15.29 0.68
CA TYR A 95 6.91 14.97 -0.67
C TYR A 95 5.40 14.69 -0.78
N TYR A 96 4.83 14.98 -1.94
CA TYR A 96 3.45 14.65 -2.30
C TYR A 96 3.38 14.28 -3.80
N LEU A 97 2.33 13.56 -4.18
CA LEU A 97 2.04 13.18 -5.55
C LEU A 97 1.41 14.36 -6.30
N THR A 98 1.83 14.54 -7.54
CA THR A 98 1.11 15.38 -8.51
C THR A 98 -0.08 14.63 -9.10
N GLY A 99 -0.92 15.29 -9.89
CA GLY A 99 -1.97 14.62 -10.65
C GLY A 99 -1.42 13.49 -11.54
N SER A 100 -0.29 13.72 -12.22
CA SER A 100 0.39 12.70 -13.03
C SER A 100 0.89 11.53 -12.18
N GLY A 101 1.40 11.80 -10.96
CA GLY A 101 1.83 10.76 -10.02
C GLY A 101 0.67 9.89 -9.55
N ILE A 102 -0.48 10.49 -9.26
CA ILE A 102 -1.70 9.75 -8.88
C ILE A 102 -2.11 8.82 -10.03
N ILE A 103 -2.20 9.33 -11.27
CA ILE A 103 -2.54 8.53 -12.45
C ILE A 103 -1.56 7.36 -12.63
N LYS A 104 -0.25 7.61 -12.49
CA LYS A 104 0.80 6.58 -12.59
C LYS A 104 0.61 5.47 -11.58
N VAL A 105 0.32 5.80 -10.31
CA VAL A 105 0.07 4.80 -9.27
C VAL A 105 -1.20 4.00 -9.55
N CYS A 106 -2.30 4.67 -9.92
CA CYS A 106 -3.56 3.99 -10.24
C CYS A 106 -3.42 3.01 -11.41
N ALA A 107 -2.58 3.34 -12.40
CA ALA A 107 -2.32 2.46 -13.54
C ALA A 107 -1.60 1.15 -13.17
N LEU A 108 -0.98 1.04 -11.99
CA LEU A 108 -0.33 -0.19 -11.51
C LEU A 108 -1.34 -1.31 -11.16
N PHE A 109 -2.64 -0.99 -11.04
CA PHE A 109 -3.69 -1.93 -10.59
C PHE A 109 -4.81 -2.13 -11.62
N THR A 110 -4.63 -1.67 -12.86
CA THR A 110 -5.58 -1.80 -13.96
C THR A 110 -5.11 -2.86 -14.94
#